data_AF-A0A925VES0-F1
#
_entry.id   AF-A0A925VES0-F1
#
_cell.length_a   1.000
_cell.length_b   1.000
_cell.length_c   1.000
_cell.angle_alpha   90.00
_cell.angle_beta   90.00
_cell.angle_gamma   90.00
#
_symmetry.space_group_name_H-M   'P 1'
#
loop_
_entity.id
_entity.type
_entity.pdbx_description
1 polymer ?
#
loop_
_entity_poly.entity_id
_entity_poly.type
_entity_poly.pdbx_seq_one_letter_code
_entity_poly.pdbx_strand_id
1 'polypeptide(L)'
;MQNQSEAALPNIAADDDDLGVAQPNGLAALAVGASRHVALLAAWVAMCGSLFFSDVLGWPPCLLCWYQRICMYPLAAILAVGIVRRDRGVHAYVLPLALLGACISTYHYLLLKTRWLPAPPCAEGGVPCTVDYLYIPSLPFVNIPFLALVAFIIIAVSMLISTADAGAAADDDEAPRRPWGWQRPAAVAIIVLVVGGTLLLAQLYRAANA
;
A
#
# COMPACT_ATOMS: atom_id res chain seq x y z
N MET A 1 60.67 10.12 40.34
CA MET A 1 61.27 9.38 39.21
C MET A 1 60.24 8.35 38.77
N GLN A 2 59.66 8.54 37.57
CA GLN A 2 58.75 7.59 36.91
C GLN A 2 59.58 6.56 36.14
N ASN A 3 59.16 5.29 36.15
CA ASN A 3 59.47 4.26 35.14
C ASN A 3 58.51 3.08 35.40
N GLN A 4 57.32 2.93 34.81
CA GLN A 4 56.96 2.53 33.43
C GLN A 4 57.62 1.22 32.95
N SER A 5 56.88 0.11 33.03
CA SER A 5 56.69 -0.91 31.98
C SER A 5 56.45 -2.32 32.54
N GLU A 6 55.20 -2.63 32.88
CA GLU A 6 54.71 -4.00 32.65
C GLU A 6 53.41 -3.87 31.86
N ALA A 7 53.52 -4.37 30.63
CA ALA A 7 52.54 -4.28 29.58
C ALA A 7 51.30 -5.10 29.94
N ALA A 8 50.14 -4.47 29.75
CA ALA A 8 48.85 -5.11 29.72
C ALA A 8 48.83 -6.22 28.65
N LEU A 9 48.47 -7.44 29.05
CA LEU A 9 47.89 -8.41 28.15
C LEU A 9 46.36 -8.23 28.19
N PRO A 10 45.73 -7.66 27.15
CA PRO A 10 44.29 -7.56 27.10
C PRO A 10 43.67 -8.95 26.92
N ASN A 11 42.63 -9.19 27.70
CA ASN A 11 41.74 -10.34 27.63
C ASN A 11 41.09 -10.38 26.24
N ILE A 12 41.53 -11.31 25.39
CA ILE A 12 40.87 -11.62 24.12
C ILE A 12 39.62 -12.44 24.46
N ALA A 13 38.57 -11.74 24.88
CA ALA A 13 37.22 -12.24 24.69
C ALA A 13 36.96 -12.18 23.18
N ALA A 14 36.78 -13.35 22.59
CA ALA A 14 36.25 -13.49 21.26
C ALA A 14 34.79 -13.01 21.31
N ASP A 15 34.57 -11.75 20.93
CA ASP A 15 33.24 -11.27 20.52
C ASP A 15 33.03 -11.75 19.07
N ASP A 16 32.73 -13.04 18.96
CA ASP A 16 32.22 -13.66 17.75
C ASP A 16 30.75 -13.23 17.60
N ASP A 17 30.52 -12.07 16.96
CA ASP A 17 29.34 -11.73 16.13
C ASP A 17 29.17 -10.20 15.97
N ASP A 18 30.21 -9.49 15.52
CA ASP A 18 30.02 -8.25 14.75
C ASP A 18 29.66 -8.62 13.30
N LEU A 19 28.55 -9.35 13.14
CA LEU A 19 27.84 -9.39 11.86
C LEU A 19 27.22 -8.01 11.70
N GLY A 20 28.00 -7.09 11.14
CA GLY A 20 27.62 -5.71 10.86
C GLY A 20 26.23 -5.66 10.23
N VAL A 21 25.22 -5.41 11.07
CA VAL A 21 23.91 -4.98 10.64
C VAL A 21 24.14 -3.59 10.09
N ALA A 22 24.30 -3.52 8.76
CA ALA A 22 24.47 -2.27 8.05
C ALA A 22 23.41 -1.29 8.55
N GLN A 23 23.83 -0.22 9.23
CA GLN A 23 22.95 0.89 9.57
C GLN A 23 22.16 1.23 8.30
N PRO A 24 20.81 1.26 8.35
CA PRO A 24 20.03 1.59 7.17
C PRO A 24 20.54 2.94 6.67
N ASN A 25 21.16 2.94 5.50
CA ASN A 25 21.45 4.15 4.75
C ASN A 25 20.22 5.06 4.81
N GLY A 26 20.39 6.38 4.92
CA GLY A 26 19.28 7.30 5.24
C GLY A 26 18.04 7.15 4.34
N LEU A 27 18.20 6.58 3.14
CA LEU A 27 17.14 6.14 2.23
C LEU A 27 16.24 5.04 2.80
N ALA A 28 16.78 4.00 3.42
CA ALA A 28 16.00 2.94 4.05
C ALA A 28 15.19 3.48 5.24
N ALA A 29 15.79 4.34 6.08
CA ALA A 29 15.08 5.00 7.18
C ALA A 29 13.94 5.92 6.70
N LEU A 30 14.13 6.60 5.57
CA LEU A 30 13.09 7.42 4.92
C LEU A 30 11.99 6.55 4.30
N ALA A 31 12.36 5.47 3.60
CA ALA A 31 11.42 4.53 2.97
C ALA A 31 10.49 3.91 4.00
N VAL A 32 11.05 3.50 5.13
CA VAL A 32 10.36 3.03 6.32
C VAL A 32 9.38 4.07 6.88
N GLY A 33 9.83 5.32 7.06
CA GLY A 33 9.00 6.39 7.61
C GLY A 33 7.84 6.79 6.69
N ALA A 34 8.07 6.70 5.37
CA ALA A 34 7.08 7.03 4.36
C ALA A 34 6.14 5.86 4.01
N SER A 35 6.56 4.61 4.22
CA SER A 35 5.87 3.38 3.77
C SER A 35 4.36 3.38 4.06
N ARG A 36 3.96 3.67 5.31
CA ARG A 36 2.55 3.68 5.73
C ARG A 36 1.74 4.77 5.02
N HIS A 37 2.36 5.93 4.77
CA HIS A 37 1.72 7.04 4.06
C HIS A 37 1.58 6.73 2.57
N VAL A 38 2.55 6.04 1.97
CA VAL A 38 2.48 5.55 0.58
C VAL A 38 1.35 4.53 0.43
N ALA A 39 1.24 3.58 1.36
CA ALA A 39 0.14 2.62 1.38
C ALA A 39 -1.22 3.33 1.54
N LEU A 40 -1.32 4.32 2.44
CA LEU A 40 -2.53 5.11 2.62
C LEU A 40 -2.93 5.83 1.33
N LEU A 41 -1.98 6.52 0.69
CA LEU A 41 -2.22 7.23 -0.56
C LEU A 41 -2.72 6.28 -1.65
N ALA A 42 -2.05 5.14 -1.83
CA ALA A 42 -2.44 4.13 -2.82
C ALA A 42 -3.86 3.59 -2.57
N ALA A 43 -4.19 3.28 -1.31
CA ALA A 43 -5.51 2.77 -0.94
C ALA A 43 -6.62 3.81 -1.17
N TRP A 44 -6.39 5.07 -0.78
CA TRP A 44 -7.37 6.15 -0.97
C TRP A 44 -7.55 6.51 -2.45
N VAL A 45 -6.47 6.60 -3.23
CA VAL A 45 -6.56 6.84 -4.68
C VAL A 45 -7.30 5.70 -5.37
N ALA A 46 -7.04 4.45 -5.02
CA ALA A 46 -7.75 3.29 -5.59
C ALA A 46 -9.24 3.28 -5.20
N MET A 47 -9.57 3.57 -3.95
CA MET A 47 -10.96 3.66 -3.47
C MET A 47 -11.73 4.79 -4.18
N CYS A 48 -11.18 6.00 -4.18
CA CYS A 48 -11.79 7.17 -4.81
C CYS A 48 -11.89 7.01 -6.32
N GLY A 49 -10.86 6.46 -6.98
CA GLY A 49 -10.89 6.15 -8.41
C GLY A 49 -11.97 5.13 -8.76
N SER A 50 -12.11 4.07 -7.96
CA SER A 50 -13.19 3.09 -8.14
C SER A 50 -14.59 3.72 -8.01
N LEU A 51 -14.79 4.65 -7.08
CA LEU A 51 -16.07 5.36 -6.92
C LEU A 51 -16.31 6.37 -8.06
N PHE A 52 -15.26 7.05 -8.52
CA PHE A 52 -15.35 7.96 -9.66
C PHE A 52 -15.81 7.23 -10.93
N PHE A 53 -15.26 6.04 -11.19
CA PHE A 53 -15.66 5.23 -12.33
C PHE A 53 -17.13 4.80 -12.26
N SER A 54 -17.64 4.41 -11.08
CA SER A 54 -19.04 3.99 -10.95
C SER A 54 -20.03 5.15 -10.99
N ASP A 55 -19.75 6.21 -10.24
CA ASP A 55 -20.76 7.23 -9.94
C ASP A 55 -20.72 8.41 -10.92
N VAL A 56 -19.54 8.69 -11.49
CA VAL A 56 -19.35 9.84 -12.39
C VAL A 56 -19.33 9.39 -13.85
N LEU A 57 -18.57 8.33 -14.17
CA LEU A 57 -18.50 7.79 -15.53
C LEU A 57 -19.61 6.77 -15.85
N GLY A 58 -20.37 6.32 -14.84
CA GLY A 58 -21.47 5.38 -15.03
C GLY A 58 -21.01 3.97 -15.43
N TRP A 59 -19.79 3.56 -15.05
CA TRP A 59 -19.26 2.22 -15.34
C TRP A 59 -19.61 1.26 -14.19
N PRO A 60 -20.66 0.43 -14.33
CA PRO A 60 -21.04 -0.49 -13.26
C PRO A 60 -19.92 -1.53 -13.02
N PRO A 61 -19.63 -1.86 -11.76
CA PRO A 61 -18.63 -2.88 -11.45
C PRO A 61 -19.16 -4.27 -11.79
N CYS A 62 -18.32 -5.10 -12.40
CA CYS A 62 -18.57 -6.54 -12.52
C CYS A 62 -18.38 -7.27 -11.17
N LEU A 63 -18.74 -8.55 -11.11
CA LEU A 63 -18.62 -9.38 -9.91
C LEU A 63 -17.19 -9.40 -9.35
N LEU A 64 -16.17 -9.55 -10.21
CA LEU A 64 -14.76 -9.55 -9.78
C LEU A 64 -14.29 -8.19 -9.28
N CYS A 65 -14.69 -7.10 -9.94
CA CYS A 65 -14.41 -5.74 -9.46
C CYS A 65 -15.05 -5.51 -8.08
N TRP A 66 -16.24 -6.07 -7.84
CA TRP A 66 -16.90 -5.96 -6.55
C TRP A 66 -16.11 -6.66 -5.43
N TYR A 67 -15.58 -7.87 -5.68
CA TYR A 67 -14.68 -8.53 -4.73
C TYR A 67 -13.38 -7.74 -4.48
N GLN A 68 -12.82 -7.10 -5.51
CA GLN A 68 -11.67 -6.20 -5.35
C GLN A 68 -12.02 -5.00 -4.46
N ARG A 69 -13.22 -4.42 -4.59
CA ARG A 69 -13.69 -3.32 -3.71
C ARG A 69 -13.82 -3.76 -2.26
N ILE A 70 -14.32 -4.96 -2.00
CA ILE A 70 -14.40 -5.53 -0.63
C ILE A 70 -13.03 -5.65 0.01
N CYS A 71 -11.99 -5.98 -0.78
CA CYS A 71 -10.63 -6.03 -0.26
C CYS A 71 -10.06 -4.61 -0.09
N MET A 72 -10.27 -3.71 -1.06
CA MET A 72 -9.62 -2.39 -1.08
C MET A 72 -10.22 -1.38 -0.08
N TYR A 73 -11.54 -1.35 0.08
CA TYR A 73 -12.19 -0.29 0.87
C TYR A 73 -11.88 -0.38 2.37
N PRO A 74 -11.86 -1.58 3.00
CA PRO A 74 -11.42 -1.70 4.37
C PRO A 74 -9.94 -1.33 4.55
N LEU A 75 -9.08 -1.60 3.56
CA LEU A 75 -7.66 -1.21 3.64
C LEU A 75 -7.49 0.29 3.80
N ALA A 76 -8.25 1.11 3.05
CA ALA A 76 -8.20 2.57 3.16
C ALA A 76 -8.56 3.05 4.58
N ALA A 77 -9.58 2.44 5.20
CA ALA A 77 -10.00 2.76 6.56
C ALA A 77 -8.99 2.26 7.62
N ILE A 78 -8.55 1.01 7.53
CA ILE A 78 -7.59 0.40 8.47
C ILE A 78 -6.26 1.16 8.45
N LEU A 79 -5.75 1.53 7.27
CA LEU A 79 -4.51 2.32 7.16
C LEU A 79 -4.67 3.71 7.77
N ALA A 80 -5.80 4.39 7.53
CA ALA A 80 -6.07 5.69 8.13
C ALA A 80 -6.08 5.62 9.66
N VAL A 81 -6.84 4.67 10.22
CA VAL A 81 -6.93 4.47 11.67
C VAL A 81 -5.60 4.01 12.26
N GLY A 82 -4.89 3.09 11.59
CA GLY A 82 -3.60 2.57 12.02
C GLY A 82 -2.53 3.65 12.12
N ILE A 83 -2.50 4.62 11.19
CA ILE A 83 -1.59 5.77 11.26
C ILE A 83 -2.00 6.72 12.40
N VAL A 84 -3.29 7.03 12.55
CA VAL A 84 -3.78 7.94 13.59
C VAL A 84 -3.55 7.38 15.00
N ARG A 85 -3.67 6.06 15.16
CA ARG A 85 -3.46 5.33 16.43
C ARG A 85 -2.01 4.89 16.65
N ARG A 86 -1.13 5.06 15.66
CA ARG A 86 0.27 4.56 15.65
C ARG A 86 0.38 3.07 15.94
N ASP A 87 -0.53 2.29 15.39
CA ASP A 87 -0.48 0.85 15.53
C ASP A 87 0.75 0.31 14.78
N ARG A 88 1.67 -0.32 15.52
CA ARG A 88 2.84 -0.97 14.92
C ARG A 88 2.46 -2.28 14.23
N GLY A 89 1.39 -2.94 14.70
CA GLY A 89 0.86 -4.21 14.20
C GLY A 89 -0.09 -4.06 13.01
N VAL A 90 -0.32 -2.86 12.48
CA VAL A 90 -1.25 -2.63 11.35
C VAL A 90 -0.94 -3.51 10.14
N HIS A 91 0.34 -3.84 9.92
CA HIS A 91 0.80 -4.69 8.82
C HIS A 91 0.20 -6.11 8.87
N ALA A 92 -0.05 -6.65 10.08
CA ALA A 92 -0.58 -8.01 10.24
C ALA A 92 -2.01 -8.15 9.69
N TYR A 93 -2.79 -7.07 9.70
CA TYR A 93 -4.16 -7.05 9.18
C TYR A 93 -4.23 -6.60 7.72
N VAL A 94 -3.38 -5.63 7.34
CA VAL A 94 -3.38 -5.05 5.98
C VAL A 94 -2.76 -6.00 4.96
N LEU A 95 -1.68 -6.69 5.31
CA LEU A 95 -0.95 -7.57 4.38
C LEU A 95 -1.81 -8.74 3.84
N PRO A 96 -2.49 -9.57 4.67
CA PRO A 96 -3.28 -10.68 4.13
C PRO A 96 -4.43 -10.20 3.24
N LEU A 97 -5.06 -9.08 3.59
CA LEU A 97 -6.15 -8.50 2.80
C LEU A 97 -5.66 -7.90 1.48
N ALA A 98 -4.48 -7.27 1.47
CA ALA A 98 -3.84 -6.78 0.25
C ALA A 98 -3.41 -7.92 -0.68
N LEU A 99 -2.88 -9.03 -0.13
CA LEU A 99 -2.53 -10.22 -0.90
C LEU A 99 -3.76 -10.88 -1.53
N LEU A 100 -4.85 -11.01 -0.77
CA LEU A 100 -6.11 -11.53 -1.30
C LEU A 100 -6.63 -10.68 -2.47
N GLY A 101 -6.62 -9.36 -2.29
CA GLY A 101 -6.96 -8.41 -3.36
C GLY A 101 -6.05 -8.55 -4.59
N ALA A 102 -4.74 -8.68 -4.39
CA ALA A 102 -3.77 -8.90 -5.47
C ALA A 102 -4.04 -10.19 -6.24
N CYS A 103 -4.37 -11.30 -5.56
CA CYS A 103 -4.74 -12.56 -6.20
C CYS A 103 -5.99 -12.40 -7.08
N ILE A 104 -7.04 -11.76 -6.56
CA ILE A 104 -8.29 -11.51 -7.31
C ILE A 104 -8.03 -10.61 -8.52
N SER A 105 -7.24 -9.54 -8.35
CA SER A 105 -6.89 -8.64 -9.46
C SER A 105 -6.02 -9.32 -10.52
N THR A 106 -5.11 -10.19 -10.11
CA THR A 106 -4.30 -11.00 -11.04
C THR A 106 -5.17 -11.95 -11.85
N TYR A 107 -6.09 -12.67 -11.19
CA TYR A 107 -7.07 -13.53 -11.87
C TYR A 107 -7.90 -12.73 -12.87
N HIS A 108 -8.41 -11.56 -12.49
CA HIS A 108 -9.21 -10.71 -13.36
C HIS A 108 -8.41 -10.19 -14.56
N TYR A 109 -7.16 -9.77 -14.34
CA TYR A 109 -6.28 -9.32 -15.42
C TYR A 109 -5.98 -10.44 -16.42
N LEU A 110 -5.68 -11.65 -15.92
CA LEU A 110 -5.45 -12.82 -16.75
C LEU A 110 -6.71 -13.20 -17.55
N LEU A 111 -7.89 -13.09 -16.96
CA LEU A 111 -9.16 -13.35 -17.63
C LEU A 111 -9.42 -12.41 -18.81
N LEU A 112 -8.97 -11.15 -18.73
CA LEU A 112 -9.08 -10.19 -19.84
C LEU A 112 -8.02 -10.42 -20.93
N LYS A 113 -6.81 -10.80 -20.56
CA LYS A 113 -5.68 -10.96 -21.50
C LYS A 113 -5.54 -12.35 -22.09
N THR A 114 -6.09 -13.36 -21.44
CA THR A 114 -6.03 -14.75 -21.89
C THR A 114 -7.43 -15.32 -22.06
N ARG A 115 -7.61 -16.22 -23.03
CA ARG A 115 -8.84 -17.01 -23.18
C ARG A 115 -8.78 -18.36 -22.46
N TRP A 116 -7.77 -18.55 -21.62
CA TRP A 116 -7.48 -19.84 -21.00
C TRP A 116 -8.38 -20.12 -19.79
N LEU A 117 -8.95 -19.07 -19.20
CA LEU A 117 -9.79 -19.17 -18.03
C LEU A 117 -11.26 -19.00 -18.44
N PRO A 118 -12.16 -19.91 -18.02
CA PRO A 118 -13.58 -19.72 -18.22
C PRO A 118 -14.07 -18.52 -17.40
N ALA A 119 -14.92 -17.69 -18.00
CA ALA A 119 -15.52 -16.58 -17.29
C ALA A 119 -16.42 -17.12 -16.15
N PRO A 120 -16.36 -16.53 -14.94
CA PRO A 120 -17.23 -16.93 -13.85
C PRO A 120 -18.70 -16.62 -14.21
N PRO A 121 -19.65 -17.39 -13.66
CA PRO A 121 -21.06 -17.15 -13.87
C PRO A 121 -21.41 -15.72 -13.44
N CYS A 122 -21.93 -14.94 -14.38
CA CYS A 122 -22.40 -13.59 -14.12
C CYS A 122 -23.81 -13.66 -13.54
N ALA A 123 -24.12 -12.82 -12.57
CA ALA A 123 -25.49 -12.66 -12.11
C ALA A 123 -26.38 -12.22 -13.28
N GLU A 124 -27.62 -12.73 -13.35
CA GLU A 124 -28.57 -12.30 -14.38
C GLU A 124 -28.74 -10.76 -14.35
N GLY A 125 -28.51 -10.10 -15.48
CA GLY A 125 -28.53 -8.64 -15.60
C GLY A 125 -27.24 -7.91 -15.18
N GLY A 126 -26.20 -8.64 -14.74
CA GLY A 126 -24.89 -8.07 -14.41
C GLY A 126 -23.99 -7.87 -15.63
N VAL A 127 -23.05 -6.93 -15.53
CA VAL A 127 -22.05 -6.73 -16.58
C VAL A 127 -20.98 -7.83 -16.57
N PRO A 128 -20.59 -8.38 -17.74
CA PRO A 128 -19.58 -9.44 -17.80
C PRO A 128 -18.21 -8.96 -17.31
N CYS A 129 -17.45 -9.83 -16.64
CA CYS A 129 -16.08 -9.53 -16.18
C CYS A 129 -15.05 -9.48 -17.34
N THR A 130 -15.46 -9.80 -18.57
CA THR A 130 -14.61 -9.77 -19.77
C THR A 130 -14.65 -8.42 -20.49
N VAL A 131 -15.47 -7.47 -20.03
CA VAL A 131 -15.59 -6.14 -20.63
C VAL A 131 -14.47 -5.24 -20.10
N ASP A 132 -13.70 -4.67 -21.02
CA ASP A 132 -12.69 -3.65 -20.71
C ASP A 132 -13.25 -2.25 -21.01
N TYR A 133 -13.59 -1.52 -19.95
CA TYR A 133 -14.05 -0.13 -20.07
C TYR A 133 -12.90 0.85 -20.36
N LEU A 134 -11.66 0.50 -19.99
CA LEU A 134 -10.51 1.40 -20.07
C LEU A 134 -9.57 0.92 -21.19
N TYR A 135 -10.10 0.82 -22.41
CA TYR A 135 -9.31 0.43 -23.58
C TYR A 135 -8.65 1.65 -24.23
N ILE A 136 -7.32 1.72 -24.15
CA ILE A 136 -6.51 2.77 -24.78
C ILE A 136 -5.59 2.12 -25.82
N PRO A 137 -5.73 2.45 -27.13
CA PRO A 137 -4.95 1.79 -28.19
C PRO A 137 -3.42 1.91 -28.05
N SER A 138 -2.93 2.99 -27.46
CA SER A 138 -1.49 3.22 -27.23
C SER A 138 -0.93 2.49 -26.00
N LEU A 139 -1.78 2.09 -25.05
CA LEU A 139 -1.39 1.42 -23.81
C LEU A 139 -2.35 0.26 -23.49
N PRO A 140 -2.39 -0.80 -24.33
CA PRO A 140 -3.39 -1.85 -24.22
C PRO A 140 -3.24 -2.71 -22.95
N PHE A 141 -2.12 -2.63 -22.24
CA PHE A 141 -1.90 -3.35 -20.98
C PHE A 141 -2.54 -2.66 -19.77
N VAL A 142 -2.86 -1.36 -19.85
CA VAL A 142 -3.50 -0.63 -18.76
C VAL A 142 -5.00 -0.87 -18.83
N ASN A 143 -5.53 -1.60 -17.86
CA ASN A 143 -6.95 -1.90 -17.72
C ASN A 143 -7.33 -1.65 -16.25
N ILE A 144 -8.63 -1.59 -15.94
CA ILE A 144 -9.11 -1.40 -14.56
C ILE A 144 -8.52 -2.42 -13.56
N PRO A 145 -8.53 -3.75 -13.82
CA PRO A 145 -7.95 -4.71 -12.88
C PRO A 145 -6.42 -4.62 -12.76
N PHE A 146 -5.73 -4.12 -13.79
CA PHE A 146 -4.30 -3.87 -13.72
C PHE A 146 -3.99 -2.72 -12.75
N LEU A 147 -4.76 -1.62 -12.81
CA LEU A 147 -4.62 -0.51 -11.86
C LEU A 147 -4.87 -0.97 -10.41
N ALA A 148 -5.89 -1.81 -10.20
CA ALA A 148 -6.15 -2.40 -8.89
C ALA A 148 -4.99 -3.30 -8.42
N LEU A 149 -4.43 -4.13 -9.31
CA LEU A 149 -3.27 -4.98 -9.01
C LEU A 149 -2.06 -4.14 -8.57
N VAL A 150 -1.75 -3.07 -9.31
CA VAL A 150 -0.65 -2.16 -8.96
C VAL A 150 -0.87 -1.55 -7.57
N ALA A 151 -2.08 -1.09 -7.26
CA ALA A 151 -2.40 -0.55 -5.94
C ALA A 151 -2.21 -1.59 -4.83
N PHE A 152 -2.70 -2.81 -4.99
CA PHE A 152 -2.50 -3.89 -4.00
C PHE A 152 -1.03 -4.26 -3.82
N ILE A 153 -0.24 -4.30 -4.90
CA ILE A 153 1.20 -4.55 -4.82
C ILE A 153 1.91 -3.42 -4.05
N ILE A 154 1.60 -2.16 -4.34
CA ILE A 154 2.17 -1.02 -3.61
C ILE A 154 1.86 -1.12 -2.12
N ILE A 155 0.61 -1.44 -1.76
CA ILE A 155 0.19 -1.60 -0.36
C ILE A 155 0.94 -2.78 0.28
N ALA A 156 0.99 -3.93 -0.37
CA ALA A 156 1.66 -5.13 0.15
C ALA A 156 3.16 -4.89 0.37
N VAL A 157 3.87 -4.34 -0.62
CA VAL A 157 5.30 -4.00 -0.52
C VAL A 157 5.54 -2.98 0.60
N SER A 158 4.69 -1.94 0.69
CA SER A 158 4.80 -0.95 1.76
C SER A 158 4.60 -1.56 3.15
N MET A 159 3.70 -2.53 3.29
CA MET A 159 3.51 -3.25 4.56
C MET A 159 4.69 -4.16 4.87
N LEU A 160 5.25 -4.86 3.87
CA LEU A 160 6.45 -5.68 4.04
C LEU A 160 7.63 -4.84 4.53
N ILE A 161 7.86 -3.67 3.93
CA ILE A 161 8.90 -2.73 4.39
C ILE A 161 8.64 -2.31 5.85
N SER A 162 7.40 -1.99 6.21
CA SER A 162 7.07 -1.65 7.61
C SER A 162 7.19 -2.82 8.59
N THR A 163 7.22 -4.08 8.14
CA THR A 163 7.45 -5.26 9.01
C THR A 163 8.91 -5.41 9.37
N ALA A 164 9.84 -5.08 8.46
CA ALA A 164 11.27 -5.15 8.71
C ALA A 164 11.69 -4.25 9.89
N ASP A 165 11.07 -3.08 10.04
CA ASP A 165 11.29 -2.20 11.21
C ASP A 165 10.70 -2.72 12.51
N ALA A 166 9.60 -3.48 12.43
CA ALA A 166 8.97 -4.05 13.61
C ALA A 166 9.82 -5.18 14.20
N GLY A 167 10.53 -5.93 13.35
CA GLY A 167 11.53 -6.91 13.77
C GLY A 167 12.78 -6.28 14.37
N ALA A 168 13.32 -5.23 13.74
CA ALA A 168 14.51 -4.52 14.25
C ALA A 168 14.25 -3.79 15.58
N ALA A 169 13.06 -3.22 15.78
CA ALA A 169 12.71 -2.53 17.02
C ALA A 169 12.33 -3.47 18.18
N ALA A 170 12.33 -4.79 17.98
CA ALA A 170 12.09 -5.76 19.05
C ALA A 170 13.35 -6.02 19.90
N ASP A 171 14.54 -5.73 19.37
CA ASP A 171 15.82 -5.86 20.09
C ASP A 171 16.29 -4.56 20.76
N ASP A 172 15.66 -3.42 20.45
CA ASP A 172 16.01 -2.10 20.99
C ASP A 172 14.92 -1.59 21.95
N ASP A 173 15.11 -1.79 23.27
CA ASP A 173 14.18 -1.33 24.34
C ASP A 173 13.93 0.20 24.35
N GLU A 174 14.73 0.98 23.62
CA GLU A 174 14.64 2.45 23.54
C GLU A 174 14.59 2.94 22.07
N ALA A 175 13.81 2.30 21.20
CA ALA A 175 13.59 2.83 19.85
C ALA A 175 12.93 4.23 19.91
N PRO A 176 13.57 5.30 19.39
CA PRO A 176 13.09 6.67 19.57
C PRO A 176 11.68 6.86 19.00
N ARG A 177 10.75 7.31 19.85
CA ARG A 177 9.38 7.64 19.45
C ARG A 177 9.44 8.78 18.44
N ARG A 178 9.29 8.47 17.14
CA ARG A 178 9.30 9.46 16.06
C ARG A 178 8.39 10.65 16.41
N PRO A 179 8.90 11.90 16.36
CA PRO A 179 8.19 13.05 16.91
C PRO A 179 6.81 13.21 16.27
N TRP A 180 5.83 13.42 17.13
CA TRP A 180 4.38 13.39 16.87
C TRP A 180 3.86 14.46 15.91
N GLY A 181 4.63 15.52 15.69
CA GLY A 181 4.16 16.73 15.01
C GLY A 181 3.58 16.49 13.61
N TRP A 182 4.18 15.62 12.79
CA TRP A 182 3.89 15.60 11.35
C TRP A 182 3.09 14.41 10.82
N GLN A 183 3.07 13.26 11.50
CA GLN A 183 2.46 12.04 10.95
C GLN A 183 0.94 12.10 10.84
N ARG A 184 0.27 12.67 11.85
CA ARG A 184 -1.18 12.87 11.85
C ARG A 184 -1.63 13.90 10.81
N PRO A 185 -1.07 15.14 10.78
CA PRO A 185 -1.48 16.10 9.77
C PRO A 185 -1.13 15.63 8.35
N ALA A 186 -0.05 14.86 8.15
CA ALA A 186 0.27 14.27 6.84
C ALA A 186 -0.81 13.28 6.36
N ALA A 187 -1.25 12.36 7.22
CA ALA A 187 -2.32 11.42 6.86
C ALA A 187 -3.64 12.13 6.55
N VAL A 188 -4.01 13.13 7.36
CA VAL A 188 -5.22 13.94 7.12
C VAL A 188 -5.09 14.73 5.81
N ALA A 189 -3.94 15.36 5.56
CA ALA A 189 -3.69 16.10 4.33
C ALA A 189 -3.82 15.19 3.09
N ILE A 190 -3.26 13.99 3.13
CA ILE A 190 -3.41 13.00 2.04
C ILE A 190 -4.88 12.72 1.76
N ILE A 191 -5.67 12.42 2.80
CA ILE A 191 -7.10 12.11 2.66
C ILE A 191 -7.85 13.30 2.07
N VAL A 192 -7.63 14.50 2.62
CA VAL A 192 -8.30 15.73 2.16
C VAL A 192 -7.94 16.04 0.71
N LEU A 193 -6.68 15.90 0.32
CA LEU A 193 -6.22 16.17 -1.05
C LEU A 193 -6.81 15.16 -2.04
N VAL A 194 -6.82 13.87 -1.70
CA VAL A 194 -7.38 12.83 -2.58
C VAL A 194 -8.89 12.99 -2.74
N VAL A 195 -9.62 13.17 -1.64
CA VAL A 195 -11.08 13.35 -1.68
C VAL A 195 -11.44 14.66 -2.36
N GLY A 196 -10.81 15.77 -1.96
CA GLY A 196 -11.05 17.09 -2.53
C GLY A 196 -10.74 17.12 -4.03
N GLY A 197 -9.62 16.51 -4.45
CA GLY A 197 -9.26 16.37 -5.86
C GLY A 197 -10.30 15.55 -6.64
N THR A 198 -10.75 14.42 -6.08
CA THR A 198 -11.77 13.57 -6.74
C THR A 198 -13.11 14.30 -6.88
N LEU A 199 -13.53 15.03 -5.86
CA LEU A 199 -14.76 15.83 -5.89
C LEU A 199 -14.68 16.99 -6.88
N LEU A 200 -13.54 17.70 -6.91
CA LEU A 200 -13.31 18.76 -7.88
C LEU A 200 -13.37 18.22 -9.31
N LEU A 201 -12.68 17.11 -9.59
CA LEU A 201 -12.74 16.45 -10.90
C LEU A 201 -14.18 16.04 -11.26
N ALA A 202 -14.94 15.51 -10.30
CA ALA A 202 -16.34 15.15 -10.52
C ALA A 202 -17.22 16.36 -10.83
N GLN A 203 -16.99 17.50 -10.17
CA GLN A 203 -17.71 18.75 -10.45
C GLN A 203 -17.37 19.30 -11.83
N LEU A 204 -16.08 19.34 -12.19
CA LEU A 204 -15.62 19.79 -13.50
C LEU A 204 -16.17 18.90 -14.62
N TYR A 205 -16.16 17.58 -14.43
CA TYR A 205 -16.72 16.63 -15.39
C TYR A 205 -18.22 16.84 -15.58
N ARG A 206 -18.97 17.04 -14.50
CA ARG A 206 -20.41 17.34 -14.61
C ARG A 206 -20.67 18.68 -15.29
N ALA A 207 -19.90 19.72 -14.97
CA ALA A 207 -20.04 21.03 -15.59
C ALA A 207 -19.72 21.02 -17.10
N ALA A 208 -18.79 20.17 -17.54
CA ALA A 208 -18.43 20.03 -18.96
C ALA A 208 -19.47 19.24 -19.78
N ASN A 209 -20.31 18.43 -19.12
CA ASN A 209 -21.27 17.53 -19.77
C ASN A 209 -22.74 17.89 -19.45
N ALA A 210 -22.99 19.05 -18.83
CA ALA A 210 -24.32 19.62 -18.59
C ALA A 210 -24.67 20.64 -19.68
#